data_AF-A0A7J3XWX5-F1
#
_entry.id   AF-A0A7J3XWX5-F1
#
_cell.length_a   1.000
_cell.length_b   1.000
_cell.length_c   1.000
_cell.angle_alpha   90.00
_cell.angle_beta   90.00
_cell.angle_gamma   90.00
#
_symmetry.space_group_name_H-M   'P 1'
#
loop_
_entity.id
_entity.type
_entity.pdbx_description
1 polymer ?
#
loop_
_entity_poly.entity_id
_entity_poly.type
_entity_poly.pdbx_seq_one_letter_code
_entity_poly.pdbx_strand_id
1 'polypeptide(L)'
;GYNQVFINLKGRELGGIVDPPQYDSVVNQVMAVLSSVRDPDTGEPVFSVVMKKSEAAAFGLFGDRVGDIVISAKPGYAPLGGFSPTGSPFVNATPLKTITANHQDLPYYPELWAVFGAVGAGVGHGVLGLIQSTSVAPTVTALLGIDPPLNATGNPLPIFKPVTVTETTTQTSTTTLQATTTLTTTQPVTITVYETTVLTITSLIALILATATVVLIFRRK
;
A
#
# COMPACT_ATOMS: atom_id res chain seq x y z
N GLY A 1 -19.76 12.43 8.67
CA GLY A 1 -19.39 11.12 9.26
C GLY A 1 -19.35 11.25 10.76
N TYR A 2 -19.20 10.14 11.49
CA TYR A 2 -18.91 10.21 12.92
C TYR A 2 -17.54 10.89 13.16
N ASN A 3 -17.31 11.45 14.35
CA ASN A 3 -16.08 12.18 14.71
C ASN A 3 -15.74 13.41 13.85
N GLN A 4 -16.76 14.14 13.40
CA GLN A 4 -16.59 15.34 12.59
C GLN A 4 -17.54 16.44 13.05
N VAL A 5 -17.07 17.69 13.03
CA VAL A 5 -17.88 18.87 13.32
C VAL A 5 -18.11 19.65 12.03
N PHE A 6 -19.37 19.99 11.79
CA PHE A 6 -19.78 20.86 10.68
C PHE A 6 -20.24 22.19 11.26
N ILE A 7 -19.63 23.28 10.82
CA ILE A 7 -20.05 24.63 11.16
C ILE A 7 -21.37 24.93 10.47
N ASN A 8 -22.32 25.51 11.20
CA ASN A 8 -23.61 25.93 10.66
C ASN A 8 -23.46 27.23 9.81
N LEU A 9 -22.76 27.10 8.69
CA LEU A 9 -22.30 28.19 7.82
C LEU A 9 -23.40 28.67 6.88
N LYS A 10 -23.64 29.99 6.83
CA LYS A 10 -24.59 30.61 5.90
C LYS A 10 -24.22 30.31 4.45
N GLY A 11 -25.24 29.95 3.65
CA GLY A 11 -25.09 29.60 2.24
C GLY A 11 -24.56 28.19 1.97
N ARG A 12 -24.12 27.45 3.00
CA ARG A 12 -23.74 26.03 2.88
C ARG A 12 -24.78 25.13 3.57
N GLU A 13 -25.13 25.45 4.80
CA GLU A 13 -26.11 24.69 5.58
C GLU A 13 -27.50 25.35 5.52
N LEU A 14 -28.56 24.53 5.52
CA LEU A 14 -29.93 25.03 5.59
C LEU A 14 -30.15 25.71 6.95
N GLY A 15 -30.42 27.02 6.93
CA GLY A 15 -30.56 27.81 8.16
C GLY A 15 -29.24 28.16 8.84
N GLY A 16 -28.13 28.21 8.07
CA GLY A 16 -26.83 28.67 8.55
C GLY A 16 -26.88 29.98 9.33
N ILE A 17 -26.15 30.07 10.43
CA ILE A 17 -26.09 31.26 11.30
C ILE A 17 -24.71 31.91 11.35
N VAL A 18 -23.66 31.17 10.99
CA VAL A 18 -22.28 31.70 10.96
C VAL A 18 -22.07 32.41 9.63
N ASP A 19 -21.65 33.68 9.66
CA ASP A 19 -21.32 34.42 8.45
C ASP A 19 -19.99 33.92 7.84
N PRO A 20 -19.83 33.88 6.50
CA PRO A 20 -18.61 33.40 5.86
C PRO A 20 -17.30 34.04 6.37
N PRO A 21 -17.22 35.36 6.64
CA PRO A 21 -16.02 35.97 7.21
C PRO A 21 -15.69 35.51 8.64
N GLN A 22 -16.64 34.92 9.36
CA GLN A 22 -16.43 34.41 10.73
C GLN A 22 -15.97 32.95 10.75
N TYR A 23 -16.05 32.25 9.62
CA TYR A 23 -15.84 30.81 9.53
C TYR A 23 -14.55 30.34 10.21
N ASP A 24 -13.40 30.92 9.85
CA ASP A 24 -12.11 30.50 10.40
C ASP A 24 -11.99 30.77 11.90
N SER A 25 -12.57 31.88 12.37
CA SER A 25 -12.59 32.22 13.80
C SER A 25 -13.40 31.18 14.58
N VAL A 26 -14.59 30.82 14.08
CA VAL A 26 -15.44 29.80 14.72
C VAL A 26 -14.77 28.43 14.70
N VAL A 27 -14.17 28.02 13.57
CA VAL A 27 -13.41 26.77 13.47
C VAL A 27 -12.30 26.73 14.53
N ASN A 28 -11.48 27.79 14.61
CA ASN A 28 -10.39 27.84 15.58
C ASN A 28 -10.88 27.82 17.03
N GLN A 29 -11.99 28.50 17.35
CA GLN A 29 -12.59 28.47 18.68
C GLN A 29 -13.07 27.06 19.07
N VAL A 30 -13.77 26.38 18.17
CA VAL A 30 -14.24 25.01 18.41
C VAL A 30 -13.06 24.07 18.58
N MET A 31 -12.02 24.18 17.74
CA MET A 31 -10.80 23.38 17.88
C MET A 31 -10.10 23.63 19.23
N ALA A 32 -10.04 24.88 19.69
CA ALA A 32 -9.45 25.22 20.98
C ALA A 32 -10.23 24.61 22.15
N VAL A 33 -11.57 24.68 22.12
CA VAL A 33 -12.42 24.04 23.13
C VAL A 33 -12.18 22.53 23.14
N LEU A 34 -12.25 21.86 21.99
CA LEU A 34 -12.02 20.42 21.90
C LEU A 34 -10.63 20.02 22.40
N SER A 35 -9.59 20.76 22.00
CA SER A 35 -8.21 20.51 22.41
C SER A 35 -7.97 20.73 23.90
N SER A 36 -8.83 21.53 24.56
CA SER A 36 -8.77 21.79 26.00
C SER A 36 -9.48 20.74 26.86
N VAL A 37 -10.29 19.86 26.26
CA VAL A 37 -11.05 18.85 27.02
C VAL A 37 -10.08 17.91 27.75
N ARG A 38 -10.26 17.81 29.06
CA ARG A 38 -9.52 16.91 29.96
C ARG A 38 -10.50 16.02 30.69
N ASP A 39 -10.14 14.75 30.83
CA ASP A 39 -10.84 13.85 31.74
C ASP A 39 -10.73 14.38 33.18
N PRO A 40 -11.85 14.51 33.91
CA PRO A 40 -11.87 15.15 35.22
C PRO A 40 -11.20 14.31 36.33
N ASP A 41 -11.12 12.99 36.15
CA ASP A 41 -10.57 12.08 37.15
C ASP A 41 -9.05 11.94 36.99
N THR A 42 -8.56 11.99 35.75
CA THR A 42 -7.14 11.76 35.42
C THR A 42 -6.38 13.02 35.01
N GLY A 43 -7.08 14.07 34.57
CA GLY A 43 -6.47 15.29 34.02
C GLY A 43 -5.88 15.12 32.61
N GLU A 44 -6.05 13.95 31.98
CA GLU A 44 -5.47 13.65 30.66
C GLU A 44 -6.29 14.25 29.50
N PRO A 45 -5.66 14.67 28.38
CA PRO A 45 -6.36 15.02 27.15
C PRO A 45 -7.22 13.88 26.63
N VAL A 46 -8.48 14.16 26.29
CA VAL A 46 -9.44 13.17 25.75
C VAL A 46 -9.18 12.90 24.27
N PHE A 47 -8.93 13.94 23.48
CA PHE A 47 -8.67 13.81 22.05
C PHE A 47 -7.18 13.66 21.77
N SER A 48 -6.83 12.72 20.89
CA SER A 48 -5.46 12.58 20.37
C SER A 48 -5.18 13.54 19.23
N VAL A 49 -6.20 13.82 18.42
CA VAL A 49 -6.13 14.73 17.28
C VAL A 49 -7.41 15.55 17.21
N VAL A 50 -7.22 16.84 16.96
CA VAL A 50 -8.25 17.80 16.55
C VAL A 50 -7.66 18.55 15.37
N MET A 51 -8.16 18.29 14.17
CA MET A 51 -7.55 18.77 12.93
C MET A 51 -8.58 19.43 12.02
N LYS A 52 -8.13 20.37 11.20
CA LYS A 52 -8.95 20.98 10.15
C LYS A 52 -9.17 20.00 9.02
N LYS A 53 -10.25 20.20 8.28
CA LYS A 53 -10.52 19.50 7.01
C LYS A 53 -9.31 19.46 6.07
N SER A 54 -8.56 20.56 5.97
CA SER A 54 -7.37 20.67 5.11
C SER A 54 -6.24 19.71 5.50
N GLU A 55 -6.16 19.34 6.78
CA GLU A 55 -5.14 18.43 7.33
C GLU A 55 -5.61 16.97 7.26
N ALA A 56 -6.94 16.76 7.29
CA ALA A 56 -7.57 15.44 7.29
C ALA A 56 -7.35 14.64 6.00
N ALA A 57 -6.99 15.30 4.90
CA ALA A 57 -6.73 14.64 3.61
C ALA A 57 -5.65 13.56 3.69
N ALA A 58 -4.66 13.73 4.58
CA ALA A 58 -3.62 12.72 4.83
C ALA A 58 -4.17 11.38 5.35
N PHE A 59 -5.38 11.38 5.90
CA PHE A 59 -6.09 10.19 6.40
C PHE A 59 -7.14 9.67 5.41
N GLY A 60 -7.11 10.13 4.15
CA GLY A 60 -8.12 9.80 3.16
C GLY A 60 -9.46 10.50 3.37
N LEU A 61 -9.52 11.50 4.26
CA LEU A 61 -10.71 12.29 4.53
C LEU A 61 -10.62 13.62 3.75
N PHE A 62 -11.19 13.64 2.55
CA PHE A 62 -11.23 14.84 1.70
C PHE A 62 -12.56 15.00 0.95
N GLY A 63 -12.74 16.14 0.28
CA GLY A 63 -13.94 16.48 -0.50
C GLY A 63 -15.07 17.09 0.34
N ASP A 64 -16.20 17.36 -0.29
CA ASP A 64 -17.26 18.21 0.29
C ASP A 64 -18.00 17.56 1.46
N ARG A 65 -17.91 16.24 1.62
CA ARG A 65 -18.61 15.47 2.67
C ARG A 65 -17.83 15.33 3.98
N VAL A 66 -16.63 15.91 4.05
CA VAL A 66 -15.83 15.95 5.27
C VAL A 66 -16.15 17.22 6.05
N GLY A 67 -16.36 17.04 7.35
CA GLY A 67 -16.59 18.15 8.29
C GLY A 67 -15.41 19.12 8.35
N ASP A 68 -15.66 20.31 8.86
CA ASP A 68 -14.68 21.39 8.95
C ASP A 68 -13.57 21.06 9.96
N ILE A 69 -13.93 20.29 10.98
CA ILE A 69 -13.03 19.77 12.00
C ILE A 69 -13.23 18.27 12.09
N VAL A 70 -12.14 17.53 12.12
CA VAL A 70 -12.11 16.08 12.36
C VAL A 70 -11.43 15.84 13.71
N ILE A 71 -12.00 14.95 14.50
CA ILE A 71 -11.48 14.59 15.82
C ILE A 71 -11.17 13.10 15.88
N SER A 72 -10.31 12.73 16.82
CA SER A 72 -10.21 11.35 17.29
C SER A 72 -9.93 11.34 18.78
N ALA A 73 -10.66 10.51 19.50
CA ALA A 73 -10.46 10.27 20.91
C ALA A 73 -9.25 9.34 21.14
N LYS A 74 -8.64 9.43 22.33
CA LYS A 74 -7.68 8.42 22.79
C LYS A 74 -8.42 7.11 23.12
N PRO A 75 -7.74 5.95 23.07
CA PRO A 75 -8.30 4.69 23.53
C PRO A 75 -8.85 4.81 24.95
N GLY A 76 -10.02 4.22 25.19
CA GLY A 76 -10.75 4.32 26.47
C GLY A 76 -11.84 5.39 26.49
N TYR A 77 -11.82 6.34 25.55
CA TYR A 77 -12.89 7.33 25.38
C TYR A 77 -13.75 7.01 24.16
N ALA A 78 -15.06 7.20 24.31
CA ALA A 78 -16.03 7.00 23.26
C ALA A 78 -16.82 8.30 23.05
N PRO A 79 -16.60 9.03 21.93
CA PRO A 79 -17.43 10.19 21.62
C PRO A 79 -18.84 9.71 21.28
N LEU A 80 -19.79 10.02 22.16
CA LEU A 80 -21.21 9.76 21.93
C LEU A 80 -21.85 11.01 21.37
N GLY A 81 -22.61 10.86 20.28
CA GLY A 81 -23.41 11.94 19.73
C GLY A 81 -24.60 12.27 20.64
N GLY A 82 -25.01 13.54 20.65
CA GLY A 82 -26.16 14.01 21.40
C GLY A 82 -25.81 14.98 22.53
N PHE A 83 -26.83 15.58 23.12
CA PHE A 83 -26.66 16.46 24.27
C PHE A 83 -26.69 15.64 25.55
N SER A 84 -25.67 15.80 26.38
CA SER A 84 -25.69 15.24 27.72
C SER A 84 -26.77 15.94 28.56
N PRO A 85 -27.71 15.20 29.18
CA PRO A 85 -28.75 15.79 30.01
C PRO A 85 -28.20 16.44 31.28
N THR A 86 -26.95 16.15 31.65
CA THR A 86 -26.28 16.74 32.82
C THR A 86 -25.52 18.02 32.48
N GLY A 87 -25.42 18.40 31.20
CA GLY A 87 -24.57 19.51 30.73
C GLY A 87 -23.06 19.21 30.78
N SER A 88 -22.66 18.13 31.45
CA SER A 88 -21.28 17.62 31.41
C SER A 88 -21.02 16.91 30.08
N PRO A 89 -19.88 17.16 29.40
CA PRO A 89 -19.48 16.37 28.24
C PRO A 89 -19.09 14.93 28.63
N PHE A 90 -18.94 14.64 29.93
CA PHE A 90 -18.63 13.32 30.47
C PHE A 90 -19.86 12.67 31.07
N VAL A 91 -20.09 11.42 30.68
CA VAL A 91 -21.11 10.54 31.24
C VAL A 91 -20.45 9.22 31.58
N ASN A 92 -20.55 8.81 32.84
CA ASN A 92 -20.00 7.52 33.27
C ASN A 92 -20.75 6.37 32.59
N ALA A 93 -19.99 5.47 31.97
CA ALA A 93 -20.54 4.26 31.41
C ALA A 93 -21.07 3.36 32.53
N THR A 94 -22.27 2.83 32.37
CA THR A 94 -22.82 1.80 33.25
C THR A 94 -22.60 0.43 32.59
N PRO A 95 -21.87 -0.50 33.24
CA PRO A 95 -21.65 -1.84 32.70
C PRO A 95 -22.96 -2.50 32.27
N LEU A 96 -22.95 -3.16 31.12
CA LEU A 96 -24.09 -3.88 30.52
C LEU A 96 -25.31 -2.99 30.15
N LYS A 97 -25.20 -1.66 30.25
CA LYS A 97 -26.26 -0.72 29.85
C LYS A 97 -25.78 0.32 28.85
N THR A 98 -24.58 0.83 29.03
CA THR A 98 -23.96 1.78 28.09
C THR A 98 -23.25 0.99 27.00
N ILE A 99 -23.59 1.26 25.74
CA ILE A 99 -22.80 0.77 24.60
C ILE A 99 -21.49 1.55 24.60
N THR A 100 -20.39 0.86 24.87
CA THR A 100 -19.04 1.46 24.94
C THR A 100 -18.13 1.02 23.78
N ALA A 101 -18.62 0.13 22.91
CA ALA A 101 -17.86 -0.38 21.78
C ALA A 101 -17.98 0.57 20.59
N ASN A 102 -16.95 1.40 20.38
CA ASN A 102 -16.81 2.29 19.23
C ASN A 102 -15.58 1.91 18.40
N HIS A 103 -15.60 2.25 17.10
CA HIS A 103 -14.55 1.87 16.14
C HIS A 103 -14.35 2.96 15.06
N GLN A 104 -14.40 4.23 15.47
CA GLN A 104 -14.49 5.39 14.56
C GLN A 104 -13.25 6.28 14.60
N ASP A 105 -12.29 5.94 15.45
CA ASP A 105 -11.10 6.72 15.74
C ASP A 105 -9.94 6.39 14.79
N LEU A 106 -8.77 7.00 15.03
CA LEU A 106 -7.62 6.87 14.15
C LEU A 106 -7.25 5.39 13.88
N PRO A 107 -7.02 5.01 12.61
CA PRO A 107 -6.72 3.61 12.25
C PRO A 107 -5.34 3.12 12.72
N TYR A 108 -4.58 3.97 13.42
CA TYR A 108 -3.26 3.66 13.96
C TYR A 108 -3.32 3.06 15.36
N TYR A 109 -4.49 3.09 16.01
CA TYR A 109 -4.70 2.41 17.27
C TYR A 109 -4.74 0.89 17.05
N PRO A 110 -3.91 0.09 17.75
CA PRO A 110 -3.88 -1.37 17.61
C PRO A 110 -5.25 -2.03 17.81
N GLU A 111 -6.10 -1.45 18.66
CA GLU A 111 -7.46 -1.91 18.96
C GLU A 111 -8.41 -1.81 17.74
N LEU A 112 -8.05 -1.01 16.73
CA LEU A 112 -8.84 -0.80 15.51
C LEU A 112 -8.26 -1.53 14.29
N TRP A 113 -7.15 -2.26 14.45
CA TRP A 113 -6.58 -3.02 13.35
C TRP A 113 -7.48 -4.20 12.99
N ALA A 114 -7.78 -4.29 11.69
CA ALA A 114 -8.49 -5.42 11.11
C ALA A 114 -7.51 -6.57 10.78
N VAL A 115 -8.08 -7.74 10.51
CA VAL A 115 -7.33 -8.92 10.05
C VAL A 115 -7.40 -9.00 8.52
N PHE A 116 -6.29 -9.41 7.91
CA PHE A 116 -6.22 -9.77 6.50
C PHE A 116 -5.59 -11.15 6.34
N GLY A 117 -6.17 -11.97 5.46
CA GLY A 117 -5.63 -13.29 5.08
C GLY A 117 -6.00 -13.61 3.64
N ALA A 118 -5.07 -14.24 2.92
CA ALA A 118 -5.25 -14.65 1.53
C ALA A 118 -4.72 -16.06 1.33
N VAL A 119 -5.49 -16.91 0.67
CA VAL A 119 -5.12 -18.30 0.35
C VAL A 119 -5.70 -18.63 -1.03
N GLY A 120 -4.90 -19.25 -1.89
CA GLY A 120 -5.38 -19.71 -3.19
C GLY A 120 -4.31 -19.73 -4.27
N ALA A 121 -4.76 -19.84 -5.52
CA ALA A 121 -3.90 -19.76 -6.69
C ALA A 121 -3.21 -18.39 -6.76
N GLY A 122 -1.93 -18.38 -7.16
CA GLY A 122 -1.14 -17.15 -7.26
C GLY A 122 -0.68 -16.53 -5.92
N VAL A 123 -1.22 -16.96 -4.77
CA VAL A 123 -0.86 -16.45 -3.45
C VAL A 123 0.28 -17.27 -2.83
N GLY A 124 1.41 -16.62 -2.55
CA GLY A 124 2.59 -17.19 -1.88
C GLY A 124 2.37 -17.39 -0.38
N HIS A 125 3.26 -18.18 0.24
CA HIS A 125 3.26 -18.37 1.68
C HIS A 125 4.12 -17.29 2.35
N GLY A 126 3.62 -16.70 3.44
CA GLY A 126 4.35 -15.70 4.21
C GLY A 126 3.46 -15.02 5.25
N VAL A 127 4.06 -14.10 5.99
CA VAL A 127 3.38 -13.23 6.94
C VAL A 127 3.68 -11.80 6.55
N LEU A 128 2.63 -10.97 6.47
CA LEU A 128 2.76 -9.54 6.23
C LEU A 128 2.84 -8.79 7.56
N GLY A 129 3.50 -7.63 7.54
CA GLY A 129 3.33 -6.62 8.59
C GLY A 129 1.99 -5.90 8.45
N LEU A 130 1.88 -4.69 9.02
CA LEU A 130 0.72 -3.84 8.81
C LEU A 130 0.57 -3.46 7.34
N ILE A 131 -0.66 -3.55 6.85
CA ILE A 131 -1.02 -3.18 5.48
C ILE A 131 -2.14 -2.14 5.51
N GLN A 132 -2.24 -1.38 4.42
CA GLN A 132 -3.36 -0.46 4.21
C GLN A 132 -4.48 -1.21 3.48
N SER A 133 -5.73 -1.06 3.96
CA SER A 133 -6.90 -1.69 3.33
C SER A 133 -7.10 -1.25 1.87
N THR A 134 -6.62 -0.06 1.51
CA THR A 134 -6.59 0.46 0.13
C THR A 134 -5.77 -0.40 -0.84
N SER A 135 -4.89 -1.27 -0.33
CA SER A 135 -4.07 -2.19 -1.12
C SER A 135 -4.82 -3.46 -1.54
N VAL A 136 -5.98 -3.75 -0.93
CA VAL A 136 -6.73 -4.99 -1.19
C VAL A 136 -7.21 -5.06 -2.64
N ALA A 137 -7.88 -4.02 -3.14
CA ALA A 137 -8.41 -4.04 -4.51
C ALA A 137 -7.30 -4.17 -5.58
N PRO A 138 -6.21 -3.37 -5.55
CA PRO A 138 -5.07 -3.56 -6.46
C PRO A 138 -4.44 -4.95 -6.39
N THR A 139 -4.41 -5.56 -5.20
CA THR A 139 -3.89 -6.93 -5.03
C THR A 139 -4.77 -7.96 -5.74
N VAL A 140 -6.09 -7.84 -5.57
CA VAL A 140 -7.05 -8.74 -6.21
C VAL A 140 -7.01 -8.59 -7.73
N THR A 141 -6.96 -7.36 -8.26
CA THR A 141 -6.90 -7.16 -9.72
C THR A 141 -5.59 -7.68 -10.32
N ALA A 142 -4.47 -7.53 -9.62
CA ALA A 142 -3.20 -8.11 -10.02
C ALA A 142 -3.22 -9.65 -10.03
N LEU A 143 -3.88 -10.30 -9.06
CA LEU A 143 -4.08 -11.76 -9.07
C LEU A 143 -4.97 -12.22 -10.23
N LEU A 144 -5.92 -11.39 -10.65
CA LEU A 144 -6.85 -11.68 -11.76
C LEU A 144 -6.29 -11.32 -13.14
N GLY A 145 -5.17 -10.59 -13.22
CA GLY A 145 -4.62 -10.10 -14.48
C GLY A 145 -5.49 -9.04 -15.16
N ILE A 146 -6.20 -8.21 -14.38
CA ILE A 146 -7.02 -7.09 -14.88
C ILE A 146 -6.50 -5.76 -14.33
N ASP A 147 -6.91 -4.66 -14.97
CA ASP A 147 -6.55 -3.32 -14.51
C ASP A 147 -7.16 -3.00 -13.12
N PRO A 148 -6.43 -2.30 -12.25
CA PRO A 148 -6.95 -1.87 -10.95
C PRO A 148 -8.06 -0.82 -11.12
N PRO A 149 -8.88 -0.58 -10.07
CA PRO A 149 -9.82 0.53 -10.08
C PRO A 149 -9.09 1.86 -10.35
N LEU A 150 -9.65 2.68 -11.25
CA LEU A 150 -9.02 3.91 -11.75
C LEU A 150 -8.48 4.84 -10.65
N ASN A 151 -9.20 4.93 -9.52
CA ASN A 151 -8.88 5.84 -8.42
C ASN A 151 -8.28 5.12 -7.20
N ALA A 152 -7.77 3.89 -7.36
CA ALA A 152 -7.09 3.19 -6.29
C ALA A 152 -5.81 3.95 -5.88
N THR A 153 -5.61 4.13 -4.57
CA THR A 153 -4.43 4.81 -4.01
C THR A 153 -3.42 3.85 -3.38
N GLY A 154 -3.81 2.59 -3.16
CA GLY A 154 -2.92 1.54 -2.67
C GLY A 154 -2.14 0.86 -3.79
N ASN A 155 -1.08 0.15 -3.40
CA ASN A 155 -0.31 -0.71 -4.30
C ASN A 155 -0.65 -2.19 -4.04
N PRO A 156 -0.50 -3.08 -5.04
CA PRO A 156 -0.64 -4.52 -4.80
C PRO A 156 0.31 -5.01 -3.69
N LEU A 157 -0.19 -5.87 -2.81
CA LEU A 157 0.58 -6.47 -1.72
C LEU A 157 1.62 -7.47 -2.27
N PRO A 158 2.78 -7.63 -1.62
CA PRO A 158 3.83 -8.54 -2.07
C PRO A 158 3.52 -10.01 -1.71
N ILE A 159 2.37 -10.51 -2.15
CA ILE A 159 1.88 -11.87 -1.85
C ILE A 159 1.91 -12.80 -3.05
N PHE A 160 2.46 -12.37 -4.18
CA PHE A 160 2.43 -13.17 -5.42
C PHE A 160 3.45 -14.31 -5.37
N LYS A 161 3.05 -15.50 -5.81
CA LYS A 161 4.00 -16.59 -6.07
C LYS A 161 4.97 -16.15 -7.18
N PRO A 162 6.27 -16.47 -7.08
CA PRO A 162 7.20 -16.29 -8.17
C PRO A 162 6.68 -17.00 -9.42
N VAL A 163 6.60 -16.28 -10.54
CA VAL A 163 6.29 -16.90 -11.83
C VAL A 163 7.56 -17.63 -12.29
N THR A 164 7.47 -18.96 -12.41
CA THR A 164 8.54 -19.72 -13.07
C THR A 164 8.31 -19.63 -14.57
N VAL A 165 9.06 -18.76 -15.25
CA VAL A 165 9.05 -18.69 -16.71
C VAL A 165 9.97 -19.78 -17.23
N THR A 166 9.41 -20.80 -17.90
CA THR A 166 10.21 -21.82 -18.58
C THR A 166 10.41 -21.36 -20.02
N GLU A 167 11.59 -20.83 -20.34
CA GLU A 167 11.98 -20.55 -21.72
C GLU A 167 12.36 -21.87 -22.41
N THR A 168 11.57 -22.27 -23.41
CA THR A 168 11.88 -23.43 -24.24
C THR A 168 12.60 -22.96 -25.50
N THR A 169 13.91 -23.21 -25.59
CA THR A 169 14.67 -22.98 -26.83
C THR A 169 14.67 -24.24 -27.67
N THR A 170 13.95 -24.24 -28.79
CA THR A 170 14.02 -25.30 -29.80
C THR A 170 15.21 -25.05 -30.71
N GLN A 171 16.27 -25.86 -30.59
CA GLN A 171 17.38 -25.88 -31.55
C GLN A 171 17.11 -26.93 -32.63
N THR A 172 16.92 -26.50 -33.88
CA THR A 172 16.81 -27.39 -35.04
C THR A 172 18.17 -27.52 -35.71
N SER A 173 18.73 -28.73 -35.75
CA SER A 173 19.94 -29.05 -36.51
C SER A 173 19.59 -29.96 -37.70
N THR A 174 19.95 -29.52 -38.91
CA THR A 174 19.78 -30.31 -40.14
C THR A 174 21.13 -30.94 -40.49
N THR A 175 21.23 -32.28 -40.41
CA THR A 175 22.43 -33.01 -40.81
C THR A 175 22.28 -33.52 -42.24
N THR A 176 23.03 -32.95 -43.17
CA THR A 176 23.13 -33.46 -44.55
C THR A 176 24.30 -34.45 -44.63
N LEU A 177 24.03 -35.70 -45.00
CA LEU A 177 25.09 -36.72 -45.17
C LEU A 177 25.91 -36.43 -46.43
N GLN A 178 27.12 -35.90 -46.28
CA GLN A 178 28.18 -35.98 -47.28
C GLN A 178 29.28 -36.93 -46.77
N ALA A 179 29.53 -38.00 -47.53
CA ALA A 179 30.59 -38.95 -47.23
C ALA A 179 31.95 -38.23 -47.14
N THR A 180 32.51 -38.14 -45.92
CA THR A 180 33.78 -37.50 -45.63
C THR A 180 34.67 -38.46 -44.87
N THR A 181 35.80 -38.86 -45.46
CA THR A 181 36.83 -39.63 -44.77
C THR A 181 37.55 -38.72 -43.78
N THR A 182 37.46 -39.01 -42.48
CA THR A 182 38.04 -38.19 -41.41
C THR A 182 39.28 -38.86 -40.84
N LEU A 183 40.40 -38.13 -40.80
CA LEU A 183 41.60 -38.50 -40.03
C LEU A 183 41.50 -37.81 -38.66
N THR A 184 41.55 -38.59 -37.58
CA THR A 184 41.47 -38.09 -36.20
C THR A 184 42.86 -37.96 -35.61
N THR A 185 43.22 -36.75 -35.19
CA THR A 185 44.39 -36.50 -34.33
C THR A 185 43.91 -35.86 -33.04
N THR A 186 44.22 -36.47 -31.90
CA THR A 186 43.82 -35.99 -30.57
C THR A 186 45.03 -35.30 -29.92
N GLN A 187 44.87 -34.03 -29.54
CA GLN A 187 45.76 -33.38 -28.57
C GLN A 187 44.95 -32.93 -27.35
N PRO A 188 45.40 -33.23 -26.12
CA PRO A 188 44.74 -32.75 -24.92
C PRO A 188 45.00 -31.25 -24.71
N VAL A 189 43.94 -30.47 -24.51
CA VAL A 189 44.02 -29.07 -24.06
C VAL A 189 43.44 -28.99 -22.66
N THR A 190 44.23 -28.45 -21.72
CA THR A 190 43.78 -28.19 -20.34
C THR A 190 43.40 -26.72 -20.23
N ILE A 191 42.16 -26.44 -19.83
CA ILE A 191 41.67 -25.07 -19.57
C ILE A 191 41.29 -24.98 -18.10
N THR A 192 41.92 -24.07 -17.37
CA THR A 192 41.57 -23.72 -15.99
C THR A 192 40.67 -22.49 -16.01
N VAL A 193 39.44 -22.61 -15.52
CA VAL A 193 38.50 -21.49 -15.40
C VAL A 193 38.42 -21.06 -13.93
N TYR A 194 38.65 -19.77 -13.67
CA TYR A 194 38.37 -19.16 -12.37
C TYR A 194 37.01 -18.45 -12.46
N GLU A 195 36.08 -18.79 -11.56
CA GLU A 195 34.81 -18.09 -11.45
C GLU A 195 35.04 -16.67 -10.97
N THR A 196 34.65 -15.67 -11.76
CA THR A 196 34.42 -14.33 -11.25
C THR A 196 33.23 -13.72 -12.00
N THR A 197 32.20 -13.41 -11.23
CA THR A 197 31.04 -12.53 -11.48
C THR A 197 30.60 -12.27 -12.92
N VAL A 198 29.33 -12.65 -13.14
CA VAL A 198 28.42 -12.34 -14.24
C VAL A 198 28.72 -11.01 -14.94
N LEU A 199 29.21 -11.10 -16.18
CA LEU A 199 29.18 -10.03 -17.17
C LEU A 199 28.46 -10.57 -18.41
N THR A 200 27.48 -9.81 -18.86
CA THR A 200 26.53 -10.04 -19.95
C THR A 200 27.12 -10.76 -21.18
N ILE A 201 26.60 -11.95 -21.49
CA ILE A 201 26.95 -12.70 -22.70
C ILE A 201 25.93 -12.38 -23.80
N THR A 202 26.22 -11.37 -24.60
CA THR A 202 25.64 -11.24 -25.95
C THR A 202 26.69 -11.12 -27.05
N SER A 203 27.98 -10.94 -26.72
CA SER A 203 28.99 -10.57 -27.73
C SER A 203 30.11 -11.60 -27.96
N LEU A 204 30.28 -12.61 -27.10
CA LEU A 204 31.45 -13.49 -27.18
C LEU A 204 31.27 -14.69 -28.13
N ILE A 205 30.05 -15.23 -28.24
CA ILE A 205 29.76 -16.37 -29.13
C ILE A 205 29.88 -15.95 -30.61
N ALA A 206 29.49 -14.72 -30.94
CA ALA A 206 29.62 -14.18 -32.29
C ALA A 206 31.09 -14.02 -32.73
N LEU A 207 32.01 -13.67 -31.80
CA LEU A 207 33.43 -13.47 -32.11
C LEU A 207 34.19 -14.79 -32.32
N ILE A 208 33.81 -15.85 -31.60
CA ILE A 208 34.41 -17.19 -31.77
C ILE A 208 33.97 -17.81 -33.11
N LEU A 209 32.72 -17.62 -33.54
CA LEU A 209 32.25 -18.06 -34.86
C LEU A 209 32.86 -17.24 -36.01
N ALA A 210 33.08 -15.93 -35.83
CA ALA A 210 33.70 -15.09 -36.86
C ALA A 210 35.20 -15.42 -37.08
N THR A 211 35.95 -15.69 -36.01
CA THR A 211 37.39 -16.00 -36.11
C THR A 211 37.65 -17.42 -36.64
N ALA A 212 36.79 -18.40 -36.34
CA ALA A 212 36.85 -19.72 -36.96
C ALA A 212 36.63 -19.68 -38.48
N THR A 213 35.82 -18.74 -38.96
CA THR A 213 35.55 -18.55 -40.40
C THR A 213 36.72 -17.86 -41.12
N VAL A 214 37.42 -16.93 -40.46
CA VAL A 214 38.57 -16.20 -41.06
C VAL A 214 39.83 -17.06 -41.15
N VAL A 215 40.08 -17.97 -40.21
CA VAL A 215 41.27 -18.86 -40.24
C VAL A 215 41.15 -19.94 -41.33
N LEU A 216 39.94 -20.34 -41.72
CA LEU A 216 39.70 -21.32 -42.78
C LEU A 216 39.83 -20.75 -44.20
N ILE A 217 39.75 -19.43 -44.39
CA ILE A 217 39.85 -18.79 -45.71
C ILE A 217 41.31 -18.54 -46.15
N PHE A 218 42.27 -18.40 -45.22
CA PHE A 218 43.68 -18.11 -45.54
C PHE A 218 44.61 -19.35 -45.67
N ARG A 219 44.07 -20.57 -45.66
CA ARG A 219 44.84 -21.81 -45.91
C ARG A 219 44.29 -22.62 -47.09
N ARG A 220 44.22 -22.01 -48.27
CA ARG A 220 44.34 -22.73 -49.54
C ARG A 220 45.32 -21.97 -50.44
N LYS A 221 46.26 -22.73 -51.01
CA LYS A 221 47.31 -22.27 -51.95
C LYS A 221 46.72 -21.46 -53.11
#